data_AF-B4JGK0-F1
#
_entry.id   AF-B4JGK0-F1
#
_cell.length_a   1.000
_cell.length_b   1.000
_cell.length_c   1.000
_cell.angle_alpha   90.00
_cell.angle_beta   90.00
_cell.angle_gamma   90.00
#
_symmetry.space_group_name_H-M   'P 1'
#
loop_
_entity.id
_entity.type
_entity.pdbx_description
1 polymer ?
#
loop_
_entity_poly.entity_id
_entity_poly.type
_entity_poly.pdbx_seq_one_letter_code
_entity_poly.pdbx_strand_id
1 'polypeptide(L)'
;MVQRLTLRRRLSYNTRSNKRRIVRTPGGRLVYQYVKKNKTVPRCGQCKEKLKGITPSRPSERPRLSKRHKTVSRTYGGVLCHGCLRERIVRAFLIEEQKIVKALKSQREALVKPVKKVEKKPVKAAAAKKPTGKTGAKSAVKTASKKPAPKGGIKPKK
;
A
#
# COMPACT_ATOMS: atom_id res chain seq x y z
N MET A 1 20.60 0.72 53.18
CA MET A 1 21.15 1.43 52.00
C MET A 1 21.03 0.55 50.76
N VAL A 2 20.80 1.10 49.56
CA VAL A 2 20.73 0.32 48.30
C VAL A 2 22.12 0.18 47.67
N GLN A 3 22.45 -1.00 47.13
CA GLN A 3 23.74 -1.26 46.47
C GLN A 3 23.92 -0.40 45.21
N ARG A 4 25.00 0.41 45.18
CA ARG A 4 25.41 1.19 44.00
C ARG A 4 25.96 0.27 42.90
N LEU A 5 25.83 0.68 41.63
CA LEU A 5 26.12 -0.15 40.46
C LEU A 5 27.10 0.51 39.49
N THR A 6 28.13 -0.23 39.10
CA THR A 6 29.16 0.21 38.15
C THR A 6 28.87 -0.23 36.71
N LEU A 7 29.28 0.60 35.73
CA LEU A 7 29.17 0.29 34.31
C LEU A 7 30.29 -0.66 33.86
N ARG A 8 29.95 -1.76 33.17
CA ARG A 8 30.92 -2.76 32.70
C ARG A 8 31.47 -2.49 31.28
N ARG A 9 31.19 -1.31 30.73
CA ARG A 9 31.68 -0.83 29.41
C ARG A 9 32.07 0.63 29.53
N ARG A 10 33.08 1.04 28.74
CA ARG A 10 33.56 2.43 28.62
C ARG A 10 32.46 3.43 28.18
N LEU A 11 31.37 2.96 27.57
CA LEU A 11 30.24 3.81 27.16
C LEU A 11 29.38 4.25 28.36
N SER A 12 29.61 5.48 28.82
CA SER A 12 28.91 6.12 29.95
C SER A 12 27.45 6.51 29.63
N TYR A 13 27.20 7.19 28.52
CA TYR A 13 25.91 7.84 28.19
C TYR A 13 24.73 6.86 27.99
N ASN A 14 23.53 7.29 28.38
CA ASN A 14 22.28 6.53 28.30
C ASN A 14 21.64 6.55 26.89
N THR A 15 22.37 6.07 25.88
CA THR A 15 21.90 6.04 24.49
C THR A 15 20.95 4.87 24.23
N ARG A 16 20.14 4.94 23.15
CA ARG A 16 19.22 3.85 22.74
C ARG A 16 19.91 2.49 22.59
N SER A 17 21.21 2.46 22.29
CA SER A 17 22.03 1.25 22.16
C SER A 17 22.56 0.69 23.48
N ASN A 18 22.63 1.53 24.51
CA ASN A 18 23.44 1.33 25.71
C ASN A 18 22.58 1.15 26.97
N LYS A 19 21.33 0.70 26.82
CA LYS A 19 20.41 0.42 27.93
C LYS A 19 20.94 -0.72 28.80
N ARG A 20 20.68 -0.63 30.11
CA ARG A 20 21.11 -1.61 31.13
C ARG A 20 19.89 -2.22 31.82
N ARG A 21 20.01 -3.47 32.30
CA ARG A 21 19.10 -4.12 33.25
C ARG A 21 19.90 -4.44 34.51
N ILE A 22 19.30 -4.21 35.68
CA ILE A 22 19.85 -4.66 36.96
C ILE A 22 19.52 -6.15 37.12
N VAL A 23 20.51 -6.96 37.46
CA VAL A 23 20.36 -8.41 37.64
C VAL A 23 21.11 -8.83 38.91
N ARG A 24 20.48 -9.66 39.78
CA ARG A 24 21.17 -10.36 40.87
C ARG A 24 22.03 -11.47 40.26
N THR A 25 23.34 -11.48 40.51
CA THR A 25 24.21 -12.59 40.11
C THR A 25 24.12 -13.75 41.11
N PRO A 26 24.56 -14.97 40.77
CA PRO A 26 24.57 -16.09 41.71
C PRO A 26 25.32 -15.79 43.02
N GLY A 27 26.43 -15.06 42.95
CA GLY A 27 27.17 -14.56 44.12
C GLY A 27 26.53 -13.35 44.82
N GLY A 28 25.20 -13.27 44.88
CA GLY A 28 24.39 -12.29 45.63
C GLY A 28 24.44 -10.82 45.17
N ARG A 29 25.43 -10.41 44.36
CA ARG A 29 25.67 -9.00 44.00
C ARG A 29 24.70 -8.52 42.91
N LEU A 30 24.16 -7.31 43.05
CA LEU A 30 23.46 -6.63 41.95
C LEU A 30 24.47 -6.10 40.94
N VAL A 31 24.23 -6.34 39.65
CA VAL A 31 25.15 -5.96 38.55
C VAL A 31 24.36 -5.49 37.32
N TYR A 32 24.89 -4.50 36.59
CA TYR A 32 24.34 -4.11 35.29
C TYR A 32 24.68 -5.12 34.17
N GLN A 33 23.66 -5.61 33.48
CA GLN A 33 23.78 -6.31 32.20
C GLN A 33 23.31 -5.40 31.04
N TYR A 34 24.01 -5.42 29.90
CA TYR A 34 23.68 -4.56 28.75
C TYR A 34 22.63 -5.20 27.85
N VAL A 35 21.54 -4.47 27.59
CA VAL A 35 20.38 -4.98 26.86
C VAL A 35 20.46 -4.54 25.40
N LYS A 36 20.43 -5.51 24.47
CA LYS A 36 20.28 -5.24 23.04
C LYS A 36 18.94 -4.52 22.79
N LYS A 37 18.94 -3.42 21.99
CA LYS A 37 17.71 -2.80 21.44
C LYS A 37 16.68 -3.87 21.04
N ASN A 38 15.45 -3.74 21.54
CA ASN A 38 14.34 -4.65 21.30
C ASN A 38 14.11 -4.86 19.80
N LYS A 39 13.64 -6.06 19.45
CA LYS A 39 13.47 -6.52 18.07
C LYS A 39 12.10 -6.09 17.55
N THR A 40 12.04 -5.50 16.35
CA THR A 40 10.77 -5.12 15.71
C THR A 40 10.12 -6.34 15.05
N VAL A 41 8.78 -6.44 15.16
CA VAL A 41 8.01 -7.47 14.45
C VAL A 41 7.93 -7.11 12.97
N PRO A 42 8.22 -8.04 12.04
CA PRO A 42 8.04 -7.82 10.60
C PRO A 42 6.61 -7.41 10.26
N ARG A 43 6.44 -6.55 9.25
CA ARG A 43 5.16 -5.97 8.86
C ARG A 43 4.79 -6.30 7.42
N CYS A 44 3.50 -6.40 7.14
CA CYS A 44 2.95 -6.52 5.79
C CYS A 44 3.32 -5.30 4.94
N GLY A 45 3.81 -5.51 3.71
CA GLY A 45 4.24 -4.43 2.82
C GLY A 45 3.15 -3.43 2.43
N GLN A 46 1.89 -3.88 2.31
CA GLN A 46 0.73 -3.02 2.05
C GLN A 46 0.09 -2.58 3.37
N CYS A 47 -0.54 -3.52 4.07
CA CYS A 47 -1.45 -3.26 5.18
C CYS A 47 -0.73 -2.89 6.50
N LYS A 48 0.62 -2.93 6.55
CA LYS A 48 1.50 -2.57 7.70
C LYS A 48 1.24 -3.31 9.03
N GLU A 49 0.31 -4.27 9.03
CA GLU A 49 0.02 -5.23 10.09
C GLU A 49 1.24 -6.06 10.50
N LYS A 50 1.25 -6.59 11.73
CA LYS A 50 2.26 -7.52 12.23
C LYS A 50 2.12 -8.89 11.55
N LEU A 51 3.20 -9.41 10.96
CA LEU A 51 3.20 -10.72 10.30
C LEU A 51 3.23 -11.86 11.32
N LYS A 52 2.12 -12.59 11.46
CA LYS A 52 2.02 -13.80 12.30
C LYS A 52 2.95 -14.91 11.76
N GLY A 53 3.52 -15.70 12.67
CA GLY A 53 4.39 -16.85 12.35
C GLY A 53 5.88 -16.55 12.14
N ILE A 54 6.28 -15.27 12.02
CA ILE A 54 7.68 -14.89 11.76
C ILE A 54 8.31 -14.30 13.01
N THR A 55 9.46 -14.85 13.41
CA THR A 55 10.16 -14.41 14.61
C THR A 55 10.77 -13.00 14.45
N PRO A 56 10.56 -12.08 15.41
CA PRO A 56 11.23 -10.78 15.39
C PRO A 56 12.73 -10.99 15.62
N SER A 57 13.55 -10.63 14.63
CA SER A 57 15.01 -10.77 14.66
C SER A 57 15.69 -9.44 14.35
N ARG A 58 16.91 -9.23 14.87
CA ARG A 58 17.80 -8.21 14.33
C ARG A 58 18.35 -8.69 12.97
N PRO A 59 18.70 -7.80 12.02
CA PRO A 59 19.28 -8.21 10.74
C PRO A 59 20.48 -9.16 10.88
N SER A 60 21.41 -8.88 11.81
CA SER A 60 22.57 -9.73 12.11
C SER A 60 22.27 -11.03 12.88
N GLU A 61 21.06 -11.18 13.42
CA GLU A 61 20.57 -12.42 14.04
C GLU A 61 19.74 -13.25 13.04
N ARG A 62 19.19 -12.62 11.99
CA ARG A 62 18.36 -13.26 10.95
C ARG A 62 19.07 -14.35 10.13
N PRO A 63 20.38 -14.30 9.79
CA PRO A 63 21.02 -15.45 9.14
C PRO A 63 21.05 -16.67 10.07
N ARG A 64 21.35 -16.48 11.36
CA ARG A 64 21.57 -17.53 12.37
C ARG A 64 20.33 -18.34 12.79
N LEU A 65 19.13 -17.91 12.40
CA LEU A 65 17.88 -18.64 12.66
C LEU A 65 17.65 -19.71 11.57
N SER A 66 16.85 -20.75 11.86
CA SER A 66 16.40 -21.71 10.85
C SER A 66 15.43 -21.08 9.83
N LYS A 67 15.27 -21.69 8.64
CA LYS A 67 14.35 -21.19 7.60
C LYS A 67 12.90 -21.07 8.13
N ARG A 68 12.43 -22.08 8.89
CA ARG A 68 11.07 -22.18 9.47
C ARG A 68 10.65 -20.96 10.32
N HIS A 69 11.60 -20.26 10.95
CA HIS A 69 11.31 -19.08 11.78
C HIS A 69 11.30 -17.74 11.01
N LYS A 70 11.62 -17.76 9.70
CA LYS A 70 11.78 -16.57 8.83
C LYS A 70 10.65 -16.40 7.81
N THR A 71 9.95 -17.47 7.47
CA THR A 71 8.98 -17.54 6.36
C THR A 71 7.66 -18.18 6.81
N VAL A 72 6.66 -18.18 5.93
CA VAL A 72 5.43 -18.98 6.05
C VAL A 72 5.27 -19.73 4.71
N SER A 73 4.73 -20.95 4.72
CA SER A 73 4.67 -21.85 3.56
C SER A 73 3.85 -21.34 2.36
N ARG A 74 2.87 -20.47 2.58
CA ARG A 74 2.04 -19.90 1.51
C ARG A 74 2.80 -18.93 0.59
N THR A 75 2.27 -18.71 -0.61
CA THR A 75 2.73 -17.65 -1.54
C THR A 75 2.81 -16.28 -0.86
N TYR A 76 3.80 -15.48 -1.23
CA TYR A 76 4.15 -14.18 -0.59
C TYR A 76 4.32 -14.25 0.95
N GLY A 77 4.61 -15.44 1.49
CA GLY A 77 4.83 -15.70 2.90
C GLY A 77 5.93 -14.84 3.51
N GLY A 78 5.54 -13.89 4.37
CA GLY A 78 6.46 -12.95 5.02
C GLY A 78 6.67 -11.62 4.30
N VAL A 79 5.99 -11.41 3.16
CA VAL A 79 5.85 -10.10 2.51
C VAL A 79 4.44 -9.54 2.75
N LEU A 80 3.42 -10.40 2.61
CA LEU A 80 2.01 -10.04 2.76
C LEU A 80 1.35 -10.75 3.95
N CYS A 81 0.36 -10.09 4.57
CA CYS A 81 -0.56 -10.75 5.48
C CYS A 81 -1.56 -11.62 4.72
N HIS A 82 -2.47 -12.29 5.43
CA HIS A 82 -3.46 -13.19 4.85
C HIS A 82 -4.63 -12.44 4.17
N GLY A 83 -5.04 -11.28 4.71
CA GLY A 83 -6.08 -10.41 4.14
C GLY A 83 -5.69 -9.88 2.76
N CYS A 84 -4.70 -8.99 2.68
CA CYS A 84 -4.26 -8.43 1.40
C CYS A 84 -3.52 -9.41 0.46
N LEU A 85 -3.41 -10.70 0.82
CA LEU A 85 -3.12 -11.81 -0.10
C LEU A 85 -4.41 -12.36 -0.73
N ARG A 86 -5.43 -12.69 0.07
CA ARG A 86 -6.76 -13.11 -0.44
C ARG A 86 -7.32 -12.09 -1.42
N GLU A 87 -7.25 -10.81 -1.06
CA GLU A 87 -7.66 -9.70 -1.94
C GLU A 87 -6.91 -9.68 -3.28
N ARG A 88 -5.61 -10.04 -3.32
CA ARG A 88 -4.83 -10.08 -4.57
C ARG A 88 -5.28 -11.22 -5.47
N ILE A 89 -5.51 -12.42 -4.91
CA ILE A 89 -5.98 -13.57 -5.69
C ILE A 89 -7.35 -13.24 -6.30
N VAL A 90 -8.30 -12.77 -5.49
CA VAL A 90 -9.66 -12.43 -5.95
C VAL A 90 -9.64 -11.28 -6.97
N ARG A 91 -8.82 -10.22 -6.75
CA ARG A 91 -8.71 -9.12 -7.72
C ARG A 91 -8.05 -9.55 -9.03
N ALA A 92 -7.02 -10.40 -9.01
CA ALA A 92 -6.39 -10.90 -10.23
C ALA A 92 -7.39 -11.68 -11.07
N PHE A 93 -8.02 -12.70 -10.47
CA PHE A 93 -9.04 -13.53 -11.11
C PHE A 93 -10.18 -12.71 -11.70
N LEU A 94 -10.83 -11.84 -10.91
CA LEU A 94 -11.95 -11.02 -11.40
C LEU A 94 -11.54 -10.03 -12.49
N ILE A 95 -10.30 -9.54 -12.51
CA ILE A 95 -9.79 -8.67 -13.57
C ILE A 95 -9.49 -9.47 -14.85
N GLU A 96 -9.04 -10.72 -14.73
CA GLU A 96 -8.79 -11.62 -15.85
C GLU A 96 -10.09 -12.10 -16.50
N GLU A 97 -11.07 -12.55 -15.70
CA GLU A 97 -12.43 -12.85 -16.17
C GLU A 97 -13.07 -11.65 -16.89
N GLN A 98 -12.98 -10.45 -16.31
CA GLN A 98 -13.51 -9.24 -16.97
C GLN A 98 -12.79 -8.89 -18.26
N LYS A 99 -11.49 -9.20 -18.42
CA LYS A 99 -10.77 -9.02 -19.70
C LYS A 99 -11.26 -10.02 -20.74
N ILE A 100 -11.39 -11.29 -20.37
CA ILE A 100 -11.88 -12.36 -21.26
C ILE A 100 -13.29 -12.03 -21.76
N VAL A 101 -14.22 -11.69 -20.85
CA VAL A 101 -15.59 -11.30 -21.22
C VAL A 101 -15.63 -10.05 -22.11
N LYS A 102 -14.73 -9.08 -21.91
CA LYS A 102 -14.63 -7.89 -22.79
C LYS A 102 -14.10 -8.24 -24.18
N ALA A 103 -13.08 -9.10 -24.27
CA ALA A 103 -12.53 -9.56 -25.55
C ALA A 103 -13.53 -10.40 -26.36
N LEU A 104 -14.24 -11.33 -25.71
CA LEU A 104 -15.29 -12.12 -26.36
C LEU A 104 -16.46 -11.25 -26.85
N LYS A 105 -16.81 -10.18 -26.11
CA LYS A 105 -17.82 -9.21 -26.55
C LYS A 105 -17.35 -8.39 -27.76
N SER A 106 -16.13 -7.84 -27.75
CA SER A 106 -15.63 -7.07 -28.90
C SER A 106 -15.42 -7.92 -30.15
N GLN A 107 -14.99 -9.18 -30.01
CA GLN A 107 -14.93 -10.15 -31.11
C GLN A 107 -16.32 -10.43 -31.69
N ARG A 108 -17.33 -10.74 -30.85
CA ARG A 108 -18.71 -10.96 -31.31
C ARG A 108 -19.29 -9.71 -31.98
N GLU A 109 -19.05 -8.52 -31.43
CA GLU A 109 -19.48 -7.26 -32.05
C GLU A 109 -18.82 -7.02 -33.42
N ALA A 110 -17.56 -7.38 -33.61
CA ALA A 110 -16.89 -7.30 -34.91
C ALA A 110 -17.51 -8.27 -35.92
N LEU A 111 -17.82 -9.50 -35.50
CA LEU A 111 -18.44 -10.54 -36.34
C LEU A 111 -19.92 -10.28 -36.68
N VAL A 112 -20.65 -9.50 -35.85
CA VAL A 112 -22.08 -9.18 -36.07
C VAL A 112 -22.29 -7.88 -36.87
N LYS A 113 -21.28 -7.00 -36.96
CA LYS A 113 -21.37 -5.74 -37.73
C LYS A 113 -21.19 -5.81 -39.27
N PRO A 114 -20.85 -6.93 -39.96
CA PRO A 114 -20.66 -6.92 -41.41
C PRO A 114 -21.95 -7.07 -42.24
N VAL A 115 -23.14 -7.03 -41.63
CA VAL A 115 -24.43 -7.15 -42.37
C VAL A 115 -25.38 -5.97 -42.09
N LYS A 116 -25.01 -4.76 -42.58
CA LYS A 116 -25.94 -3.72 -43.07
C LYS A 116 -25.20 -2.45 -43.54
N LYS A 117 -24.87 -2.40 -44.85
CA LYS A 117 -24.89 -1.19 -45.71
C LYS A 117 -24.58 -1.59 -47.16
N VAL A 118 -25.62 -1.97 -47.90
CA VAL A 118 -25.65 -1.87 -49.36
C VAL A 118 -26.51 -0.65 -49.69
N GLU A 119 -26.09 0.13 -50.68
CA GLU A 119 -26.56 1.51 -50.88
C GLU A 119 -27.80 1.59 -51.79
N LYS A 120 -28.70 2.54 -51.52
CA LYS A 120 -29.60 3.12 -52.54
C LYS A 120 -29.86 4.63 -52.33
N LYS A 121 -29.38 5.42 -53.28
CA LYS A 121 -29.84 6.75 -53.76
C LYS A 121 -29.69 6.71 -55.29
N PRO A 122 -30.36 7.55 -56.11
CA PRO A 122 -30.97 8.87 -55.83
C PRO A 122 -32.53 8.78 -55.82
N VAL A 123 -33.41 9.80 -55.96
CA VAL A 123 -33.56 10.95 -56.90
C VAL A 123 -34.07 12.24 -56.16
N LYS A 124 -34.24 13.37 -56.87
CA LYS A 124 -34.38 14.77 -56.38
C LYS A 124 -35.84 15.29 -56.28
N ALA A 125 -36.10 16.19 -55.31
CA ALA A 125 -37.05 17.34 -55.30
C ALA A 125 -37.11 17.93 -53.86
N ALA A 126 -37.48 19.17 -53.54
CA ALA A 126 -37.49 20.50 -54.19
C ALA A 126 -37.47 21.58 -53.05
N ALA A 127 -37.45 22.90 -53.32
CA ALA A 127 -37.12 23.94 -52.31
C ALA A 127 -38.22 25.00 -52.01
N ALA A 128 -38.41 25.33 -50.72
CA ALA A 128 -39.07 26.52 -50.13
C ALA A 128 -39.06 26.40 -48.58
N LYS A 129 -39.09 27.42 -47.70
CA LYS A 129 -38.88 28.89 -47.74
C LYS A 129 -38.44 29.34 -46.31
N LYS A 130 -37.82 30.53 -46.17
CA LYS A 130 -37.59 31.30 -44.91
C LYS A 130 -38.40 32.62 -45.00
N PRO A 131 -38.82 33.30 -43.91
CA PRO A 131 -38.02 33.88 -42.80
C PRO A 131 -38.57 33.47 -41.40
N THR A 132 -38.40 34.08 -40.21
CA THR A 132 -37.67 35.23 -39.56
C THR A 132 -37.56 34.86 -38.04
N GLY A 133 -36.82 35.47 -37.12
CA GLY A 133 -35.74 36.47 -37.15
C GLY A 133 -35.89 37.60 -36.11
N LYS A 134 -35.31 37.48 -34.91
CA LYS A 134 -34.86 38.61 -34.06
C LYS A 134 -33.92 38.19 -32.91
N THR A 135 -33.06 39.14 -32.55
CA THR A 135 -31.96 39.18 -31.57
C THR A 135 -32.31 38.84 -30.10
N GLY A 136 -31.36 38.22 -29.39
CA GLY A 136 -31.28 38.13 -27.92
C GLY A 136 -29.82 37.93 -27.48
N ALA A 137 -29.43 38.41 -26.29
CA ALA A 137 -28.01 38.58 -25.93
C ALA A 137 -27.54 37.70 -24.75
N LYS A 138 -26.22 37.42 -24.72
CA LYS A 138 -25.35 37.06 -23.57
C LYS A 138 -25.89 36.00 -22.58
N SER A 139 -25.14 34.94 -22.30
CA SER A 139 -23.89 35.12 -21.55
C SER A 139 -23.05 33.84 -21.54
N ALA A 140 -21.74 33.99 -21.29
CA ALA A 140 -20.83 32.88 -21.07
C ALA A 140 -20.38 32.85 -19.61
N VAL A 141 -20.46 31.68 -18.96
CA VAL A 141 -19.82 31.44 -17.65
C VAL A 141 -18.84 30.29 -17.81
N LYS A 142 -17.55 30.62 -17.76
CA LYS A 142 -16.46 29.65 -17.52
C LYS A 142 -16.24 29.58 -16.01
N THR A 143 -16.28 28.39 -15.42
CA THR A 143 -15.85 28.17 -14.03
C THR A 143 -14.75 27.10 -13.97
N ALA A 144 -13.53 27.51 -14.33
CA ALA A 144 -12.34 26.67 -14.17
C ALA A 144 -11.86 26.69 -12.70
N SER A 145 -12.34 25.75 -11.89
CA SER A 145 -12.02 25.68 -10.45
C SER A 145 -10.74 24.88 -10.17
N LYS A 146 -9.58 25.49 -10.42
CA LYS A 146 -8.25 24.96 -10.03
C LYS A 146 -7.84 25.53 -8.67
N LYS A 147 -7.80 24.72 -7.61
CA LYS A 147 -7.12 25.07 -6.34
C LYS A 147 -6.25 23.92 -5.79
N PRO A 148 -5.25 24.22 -4.94
CA PRO A 148 -4.08 23.37 -4.75
C PRO A 148 -3.93 22.80 -3.33
N ALA A 149 -2.89 22.00 -3.12
CA ALA A 149 -2.49 21.52 -1.80
C ALA A 149 -1.80 22.62 -0.96
N PRO A 150 -2.12 22.76 0.34
CA PRO A 150 -1.31 23.49 1.31
C PRO A 150 -0.26 22.59 1.99
N LYS A 151 0.83 23.19 2.47
CA LYS A 151 1.90 22.53 3.27
C LYS A 151 1.72 22.83 4.76
N GLY A 152 2.29 21.96 5.61
CA GLY A 152 2.76 22.34 6.96
C GLY A 152 1.83 21.94 8.12
N GLY A 153 2.42 21.50 9.22
CA GLY A 153 1.70 21.02 10.41
C GLY A 153 2.62 20.37 11.44
N ILE A 154 3.68 21.06 11.86
CA ILE A 154 4.61 20.57 12.89
C ILE A 154 3.89 20.59 14.25
N LYS A 155 3.79 19.43 14.93
CA LYS A 155 3.31 19.38 16.31
C LYS A 155 4.48 19.53 17.29
N PRO A 156 4.42 20.46 18.25
CA PRO A 156 5.41 20.52 19.32
C PRO A 156 5.28 19.31 20.24
N LYS A 157 6.36 19.01 20.96
CA LYS A 157 6.36 18.07 22.09
C LYS A 157 7.01 18.72 23.30
N LYS A 158 6.24 18.74 24.40
CA LYS A 158 6.78 18.56 25.74
C LYS A 158 7.15 17.08 25.92
#